data_AF-A0A651H2H5-F1
#
_entry.id   AF-A0A651H2H5-F1
#
_cell.length_a   1.000
_cell.length_b   1.000
_cell.length_c   1.000
_cell.angle_alpha   90.00
_cell.angle_beta   90.00
_cell.angle_gamma   90.00
#
_symmetry.space_group_name_H-M   'P 1'
#
loop_
_entity.id
_entity.type
_entity.pdbx_description
1 polymer ?
#
loop_
_entity_poly.entity_id
_entity_poly.type
_entity_poly.pdbx_seq_one_letter_code
_entity_poly.pdbx_strand_id
1 'polypeptide(L)'
;MSERKAILLVPEDEAFTTQAAANYLGVSRQHLVGLLDAKEIPHHKVGTHRRVTFKDLLAYERMRDASRREALDKLAAAAEAAGHYDSDYAGEK
;
A
#
# COMPACT_ATOMS: atom_id res chain seq x y z
N MET A 1 -25.63 17.71 4.20
CA MET A 1 -25.77 16.61 3.22
C MET A 1 -25.02 15.42 3.79
N SER A 2 -25.70 14.34 4.19
CA SER A 2 -25.00 13.11 4.59
C SER A 2 -24.54 12.40 3.32
N GLU A 3 -23.23 12.35 3.05
CA GLU A 3 -22.71 11.55 1.94
C GLU A 3 -23.05 10.08 2.19
N ARG A 4 -23.83 9.47 1.29
CA ARG A 4 -24.02 8.02 1.28
C ARG A 4 -22.73 7.39 0.75
N LYS A 5 -21.83 7.01 1.65
CA LYS A 5 -20.63 6.23 1.31
C LYS A 5 -21.04 4.79 1.04
N ALA A 6 -20.66 4.26 -0.13
CA ALA A 6 -20.82 2.85 -0.43
C ALA A 6 -19.85 2.04 0.45
N ILE A 7 -20.35 0.96 1.06
CA ILE A 7 -19.55 0.02 1.83
C ILE A 7 -19.49 -1.28 1.03
N LEU A 8 -18.28 -1.80 0.81
CA LEU A 8 -18.06 -3.11 0.23
C LEU A 8 -17.55 -4.04 1.32
N LEU A 9 -18.25 -5.15 1.55
CA LEU A 9 -17.74 -6.26 2.36
C LEU A 9 -17.03 -7.25 1.43
N VAL A 10 -15.80 -7.59 1.77
CA VAL A 10 -15.00 -8.59 1.05
C VAL A 10 -14.52 -9.62 2.08
N PRO A 11 -14.72 -10.93 1.82
CA PRO A 11 -14.12 -11.98 2.65
C PRO A 11 -12.59 -11.84 2.68
N GLU A 12 -11.97 -12.13 3.83
CA GLU A 12 -10.50 -12.03 3.96
C GLU A 12 -9.76 -12.99 3.02
N ASP A 13 -10.35 -14.16 2.76
CA ASP A 13 -9.83 -15.22 1.89
C ASP A 13 -10.19 -15.05 0.42
N GLU A 14 -10.93 -13.99 0.06
CA GLU A 14 -11.26 -13.67 -1.33
C GLU A 14 -9.98 -13.53 -2.16
N ALA A 15 -9.93 -14.25 -3.28
CA ALA A 15 -8.72 -14.42 -4.08
C ALA A 15 -8.69 -13.47 -5.27
N PHE A 16 -7.78 -12.50 -5.23
CA PHE A 16 -7.62 -11.48 -6.26
C PHE A 16 -6.74 -11.97 -7.41
N THR A 17 -7.10 -11.58 -8.63
CA THR A 17 -6.18 -11.68 -9.77
C THR A 17 -5.00 -10.73 -9.58
N THR A 18 -3.88 -10.98 -10.26
CA THR A 18 -2.73 -10.05 -10.23
C THR A 18 -3.11 -8.63 -10.68
N GLN A 19 -4.09 -8.48 -11.57
CA GLN A 19 -4.51 -7.15 -12.00
C GLN A 19 -5.33 -6.46 -10.90
N ALA A 20 -6.31 -7.15 -10.32
CA ALA A 20 -7.14 -6.60 -9.25
C ALA A 20 -6.30 -6.26 -8.00
N ALA A 21 -5.35 -7.13 -7.64
CA ALA A 21 -4.40 -6.87 -6.56
C ALA A 21 -3.51 -5.64 -6.82
N ALA A 22 -3.04 -5.46 -8.06
CA ALA A 22 -2.21 -4.30 -8.40
C ALA A 22 -3.03 -3.00 -8.36
N ASN A 23 -4.26 -3.05 -8.86
CA ASN A 23 -5.20 -1.94 -8.77
C ASN A 23 -5.51 -1.58 -7.31
N TYR A 24 -5.72 -2.58 -6.44
CA TYR A 24 -5.95 -2.37 -5.01
C TYR A 24 -4.76 -1.67 -4.34
N LEU A 25 -3.53 -2.14 -4.60
CA LEU A 25 -2.32 -1.56 -3.99
C LEU A 25 -1.87 -0.24 -4.63
N GLY A 26 -2.53 0.20 -5.71
CA GLY A 26 -2.18 1.41 -6.45
C GLY A 26 -0.84 1.31 -7.20
N VAL A 27 -0.48 0.13 -7.69
CA VAL A 27 0.81 -0.13 -8.38
C VAL A 27 0.61 -0.75 -9.75
N SER A 28 1.67 -0.77 -10.56
CA SER A 28 1.62 -1.49 -11.84
C SER A 28 1.55 -3.00 -11.63
N ARG A 29 0.88 -3.71 -12.54
CA ARG A 29 0.82 -5.18 -12.50
C ARG A 29 2.22 -5.81 -12.54
N GLN A 30 3.13 -5.27 -13.35
CA GLN A 30 4.51 -5.78 -13.44
C GLN A 30 5.24 -5.65 -12.10
N HIS A 31 5.10 -4.52 -11.42
CA HIS A 31 5.68 -4.35 -10.09
C HIS A 31 5.11 -5.36 -9.10
N LEU A 32 3.78 -5.56 -9.08
CA LEU A 32 3.18 -6.59 -8.24
C LEU A 32 3.74 -7.98 -8.55
N VAL A 33 3.86 -8.36 -9.82
CA VAL A 33 4.43 -9.66 -10.20
C VAL A 33 5.85 -9.82 -9.65
N GLY A 34 6.67 -8.77 -9.69
CA GLY A 34 7.99 -8.76 -9.07
C GLY A 34 7.95 -9.06 -7.57
N LEU A 35 7.03 -8.43 -6.82
CA LEU A 35 6.84 -8.70 -5.39
C LEU A 35 6.42 -10.14 -5.11
N LEU A 36 5.54 -10.70 -5.96
CA LEU A 36 5.10 -12.10 -5.84
C LEU A 36 6.22 -13.08 -6.16
N ASP A 37 7.08 -12.77 -7.13
CA ASP A 37 8.26 -13.57 -7.48
C ASP A 37 9.32 -13.51 -6.37
N ALA A 38 9.50 -12.35 -5.75
CA ALA A 38 10.35 -12.14 -4.58
C ALA A 38 9.76 -12.75 -3.28
N LYS A 39 8.53 -13.29 -3.33
CA LYS A 39 7.79 -13.84 -2.17
C LYS A 39 7.54 -12.84 -1.04
N GLU A 40 7.55 -11.54 -1.35
CA GLU A 40 7.21 -10.51 -0.38
C GLU A 40 5.71 -10.49 -0.05
N ILE A 41 4.89 -10.98 -0.98
CA ILE A 41 3.45 -11.16 -0.77
C ILE A 41 3.12 -12.65 -0.97
N PRO A 42 2.52 -13.32 0.04
CA PRO A 42 2.02 -14.67 -0.11
C PRO A 42 1.03 -14.77 -1.26
N HIS A 43 1.14 -15.83 -2.05
CA HIS A 43 0.23 -16.09 -3.15
C HIS A 43 0.18 -17.58 -3.46
N HIS A 44 -0.87 -17.99 -4.14
CA HIS A 44 -1.02 -19.35 -4.62
C HIS A 44 -1.33 -19.36 -6.11
N LYS A 45 -1.29 -20.54 -6.73
CA LYS A 45 -1.68 -20.73 -8.12
C LYS A 45 -3.03 -21.43 -8.21
N VAL A 46 -3.86 -20.95 -9.13
CA VAL A 46 -5.06 -21.65 -9.60
C VAL A 46 -4.83 -21.93 -11.08
N GLY A 47 -4.55 -23.20 -11.38
CA GLY A 47 -3.98 -23.59 -12.67
C GLY A 47 -2.64 -22.88 -12.91
N THR A 48 -2.54 -22.11 -13.98
CA THR A 48 -1.33 -21.35 -14.34
C THR A 48 -1.30 -19.93 -13.77
N HIS A 49 -2.42 -19.43 -13.24
CA HIS A 49 -2.53 -18.05 -12.80
C HIS A 49 -2.27 -17.89 -11.30
N ARG A 50 -1.61 -16.80 -10.93
CA ARG A 50 -1.41 -16.41 -9.54
C ARG A 50 -2.68 -15.77 -8.97
N ARG A 51 -2.91 -16.03 -7.68
CA ARG A 51 -3.98 -15.45 -6.86
C ARG A 51 -3.43 -15.03 -5.52
N VAL A 52 -3.88 -13.87 -5.05
CA VAL A 52 -3.45 -13.26 -3.79
C VAL A 52 -4.70 -13.02 -2.96
N THR A 53 -4.72 -13.43 -1.69
CA THR A 53 -5.90 -13.20 -0.85
C THR A 53 -6.00 -11.74 -0.43
N PHE A 54 -7.20 -11.27 -0.13
CA PHE A 54 -7.39 -9.91 0.38
C PHE A 54 -6.60 -9.68 1.68
N LYS A 55 -6.59 -10.68 2.58
CA LYS A 55 -5.81 -10.67 3.81
C LYS A 55 -4.32 -10.42 3.57
N ASP A 56 -3.72 -11.12 2.61
CA ASP A 56 -2.30 -10.99 2.29
C ASP A 56 -1.98 -9.62 1.68
N LEU A 57 -2.88 -9.09 0.84
CA LEU A 57 -2.75 -7.73 0.30
C LEU A 57 -2.80 -6.68 1.42
N LEU A 58 -3.75 -6.81 2.34
CA LEU A 58 -3.91 -5.89 3.46
C LEU A 58 -2.71 -5.93 4.42
N ALA A 59 -2.15 -7.13 4.68
CA ALA A 59 -0.96 -7.29 5.48
C ALA A 59 0.26 -6.59 4.85
N TYR A 60 0.46 -6.79 3.54
CA TYR A 60 1.53 -6.14 2.80
C TYR A 60 1.37 -4.61 2.79
N GLU A 61 0.16 -4.10 2.53
CA GLU A 61 -0.14 -2.67 2.54
C GLU A 61 0.23 -2.03 3.88
N ARG A 62 -0.19 -2.63 4.99
CA ARG A 62 0.12 -2.14 6.34
C ARG A 62 1.62 -2.09 6.62
N MET A 63 2.35 -3.15 6.27
CA MET A 63 3.80 -3.21 6.43
C MET A 63 4.50 -2.13 5.59
N ARG A 64 4.14 -2.04 4.30
CA ARG A 64 4.68 -1.07 3.34
C ARG A 64 4.45 0.36 3.82
N ASP A 65 3.25 0.66 4.30
CA ASP A 65 2.87 1.99 4.74
C ASP A 65 3.55 2.39 6.05
N ALA A 66 3.75 1.44 6.97
CA ALA A 66 4.52 1.67 8.19
C ALA A 66 5.99 2.02 7.86
N SER A 67 6.63 1.23 6.99
CA SER A 67 8.01 1.49 6.53
C SER A 67 8.14 2.85 5.83
N ARG A 68 7.17 3.20 4.98
CA ARG A 68 7.15 4.51 4.31
C ARG A 68 7.04 5.66 5.32
N ARG A 69 6.16 5.55 6.30
CA ARG A 69 6.00 6.59 7.35
C ARG A 69 7.28 6.76 8.13
N GLU A 70 7.90 5.67 8.58
CA GLU A 70 9.17 5.72 9.30
C GLU A 70 10.28 6.39 8.48
N ALA A 71 10.36 6.10 7.18
CA ALA A 71 11.34 6.73 6.29
C ALA A 71 11.09 8.24 6.12
N LEU A 72 9.83 8.66 6.00
CA LEU A 72 9.45 10.07 5.92
C LEU A 72 9.74 10.81 7.23
N ASP A 73 9.44 10.20 8.38
CA ASP A 73 9.72 10.77 9.71
C ASP A 73 11.23 10.99 9.89
N LYS A 74 12.05 10.02 9.48
CA LYS A 74 13.52 10.15 9.47
C LYS A 74 14.00 11.26 8.55
N LEU A 75 13.42 11.38 7.36
CA LEU A 75 13.77 12.43 6.41
C LEU A 75 13.40 13.82 6.96
N ALA A 76 12.22 13.96 7.56
CA ALA A 76 11.77 15.21 8.18
C ALA A 76 12.69 15.63 9.34
N ALA A 77 13.00 14.70 10.26
CA ALA A 77 13.91 14.96 11.36
C ALA A 77 15.32 15.36 10.89
N ALA A 78 15.82 14.73 9.82
CA ALA A 78 17.10 15.08 9.22
C ALA A 78 17.08 16.49 8.58
N ALA A 79 15.98 16.86 7.91
CA ALA A 79 15.81 18.19 7.33
C ALA A 79 15.73 19.29 8.42
N GLU A 80 15.01 19.03 9.52
CA GLU A 80 14.94 19.94 10.66
C GLU A 80 16.32 20.13 11.31
N ALA A 81 17.05 19.04 11.58
CA ALA A 81 18.39 19.08 12.16
C ALA A 81 19.41 19.83 11.26
N ALA A 82 19.21 19.79 9.94
CA ALA A 82 20.04 20.50 8.97
C ALA A 82 19.63 21.98 8.78
N GLY A 83 18.57 22.44 9.45
CA GLY A 83 18.03 23.79 9.29
C GLY A 83 17.37 24.04 7.93
N HIS A 84 16.93 22.97 7.25
CA HIS A 84 16.26 23.02 5.94
C HIS A 84 14.72 23.07 6.05
N TYR A 85 14.19 23.23 7.26
CA TYR A 85 12.76 23.30 7.53
C TYR A 85 12.43 24.66 8.16
N ASP A 86 11.94 25.62 7.37
CA ASP A 86 11.37 26.87 7.88
C ASP A 86 9.97 26.58 8.43
N SER A 87 9.82 26.56 9.75
CA SER A 87 8.55 26.32 10.46
C SER A 87 7.50 27.42 10.29
N ASP A 88 7.82 28.47 9.52
CA ASP A 88 7.08 29.73 9.51
C ASP A 88 5.98 29.76 8.45
N TYR A 89 5.80 28.68 7.68
CA TYR A 89 4.68 28.51 6.74
C TYR A 89 3.36 28.27 7.48
N ALA A 90 2.73 29.35 7.95
CA ALA A 90 1.32 29.38 8.29
C ALA A 90 0.52 29.37 6.98
N GLY A 91 0.09 28.20 6.49
CA GLY A 91 -0.65 28.07 5.23
C GLY A 91 -1.78 29.09 5.10
N GLU A 92 -1.96 29.65 3.90
CA GLU A 92 -3.04 30.59 3.60
C GLU A 92 -4.41 29.95 3.96
N LYS A 93 -5.18 30.69 4.76
CA LYS A 93 -6.50 30.27 5.27
C LYS A 93 -7.55 30.16 4.19
#